data_AF-A0AAV3T7S3-F1
#
_entry.id   AF-A0AAV3T7S3-F1
#
_cell.length_a   1.000
_cell.length_b   1.000
_cell.length_c   1.000
_cell.angle_alpha   90.00
_cell.angle_beta   90.00
_cell.angle_gamma   90.00
#
_symmetry.space_group_name_H-M   'P 1'
#
loop_
_entity.id
_entity.type
_entity.pdbx_description
1 polymer ?
#
loop_
_entity_poly.entity_id
_entity_poly.type
_entity_poly.pdbx_seq_one_letter_code
_entity_poly.pdbx_strand_id
1 'polypeptide(L)'
;MTSPLAASWSPEGAPSRRDVALTLLLIAWAVWGISTAETVAWGWLGAGVVTFAIAAGPLAVTRLGDRVGAWFRGIGYAGRTVVIVLFAVTVWTAMSLLDSLTVPLSSFAYGGVFGIAIVVAVELGRALTTQDWPR
;
A
#
# COMPACT_ATOMS: atom_id res chain seq x y z
N MET A 1 -22.27 -14.89 -5.21
CA MET A 1 -22.64 -14.06 -4.05
C MET A 1 -21.39 -13.41 -3.51
N THR A 2 -21.02 -12.25 -4.04
CA THR A 2 -19.96 -11.42 -3.46
C THR A 2 -20.51 -10.80 -2.18
N SER A 3 -19.80 -10.96 -1.07
CA SER A 3 -20.21 -10.39 0.23
C SER A 3 -20.47 -8.88 0.07
N PRO A 4 -21.55 -8.32 0.63
CA PRO A 4 -21.90 -6.90 0.50
C PRO A 4 -20.77 -5.94 0.93
N LEU A 5 -19.84 -6.41 1.77
CA LEU A 5 -18.64 -5.67 2.19
C LEU A 5 -17.62 -5.46 1.07
N ALA A 6 -17.58 -6.34 0.06
CA ALA A 6 -16.63 -6.25 -1.05
C ALA A 6 -17.07 -5.26 -2.15
N ALA A 7 -18.37 -4.96 -2.21
CA ALA A 7 -18.98 -4.04 -3.17
C ALA A 7 -18.93 -2.58 -2.68
N SER A 8 -19.14 -2.34 -1.38
CA SER A 8 -19.09 -1.00 -0.80
C SER A 8 -17.68 -0.43 -0.64
N TRP A 9 -16.65 -1.27 -0.77
CA TRP A 9 -15.26 -0.84 -0.62
C TRP A 9 -14.62 -0.31 -1.92
N SER A 10 -15.24 -0.51 -3.08
CA SER A 10 -14.62 -0.08 -4.35
C SER A 10 -14.38 1.44 -4.34
N PRO A 11 -13.12 1.91 -4.49
CA PRO A 11 -12.86 3.32 -4.71
C PRO A 11 -13.66 3.82 -5.92
N GLU A 12 -14.10 5.08 -5.88
CA GLU A 12 -14.82 5.72 -6.97
C GLU A 12 -13.89 5.93 -8.18
N GLY A 13 -13.69 4.88 -8.98
CA GLY A 13 -12.98 4.93 -10.26
C GLY A 13 -12.02 3.76 -10.49
N ALA A 14 -11.91 3.34 -11.75
CA ALA A 14 -10.89 2.38 -12.17
C ALA A 14 -9.48 2.99 -12.01
N PRO A 15 -8.45 2.19 -11.63
CA PRO A 15 -7.09 2.69 -11.47
C PRO A 15 -6.59 3.33 -12.77
N SER A 16 -5.85 4.43 -12.70
CA SER A 16 -5.33 5.05 -13.92
C SER A 16 -4.18 4.25 -14.51
N ARG A 17 -3.86 4.43 -15.80
CA ARG A 17 -2.67 3.82 -16.42
C ARG A 17 -1.38 4.15 -15.67
N ARG A 18 -1.30 5.34 -15.08
CA ARG A 18 -0.16 5.78 -14.28
C ARG A 18 -0.08 4.99 -12.98
N ASP A 19 -1.22 4.75 -12.33
CA ASP A 19 -1.27 3.97 -11.08
C ASP A 19 -0.85 2.53 -11.34
N VAL A 20 -1.30 1.93 -12.44
CA VAL A 20 -0.85 0.59 -12.86
C VAL A 20 0.65 0.58 -13.15
N ALA A 21 1.17 1.54 -13.90
CA ALA A 21 2.61 1.61 -14.21
C ALA A 21 3.47 1.79 -12.95
N LEU A 22 3.06 2.68 -12.03
CA LEU A 22 3.72 2.88 -10.74
C LEU A 22 3.66 1.62 -9.88
N THR A 23 2.51 0.95 -9.84
CA THR A 23 2.35 -0.31 -9.10
C THR A 23 3.29 -1.39 -9.65
N LEU A 24 3.36 -1.55 -10.97
CA LEU A 24 4.28 -2.49 -11.62
C LEU A 24 5.75 -2.17 -11.31
N LEU A 25 6.12 -0.89 -11.34
CA LEU A 25 7.47 -0.45 -10.99
C LEU A 25 7.81 -0.78 -9.53
N LEU A 26 6.88 -0.55 -8.60
CA LEU A 26 7.04 -0.89 -7.19
C LEU A 26 7.16 -2.41 -6.97
N ILE A 27 6.38 -3.22 -7.68
CA ILE A 27 6.50 -4.68 -7.65
C ILE A 27 7.88 -5.10 -8.14
N ALA A 28 8.34 -4.57 -9.27
CA ALA A 28 9.66 -4.90 -9.81
C ALA A 28 10.78 -4.54 -8.82
N TRP A 29 10.67 -3.38 -8.17
CA TRP A 29 11.58 -2.97 -7.11
C TRP A 29 11.54 -3.90 -5.89
N ALA A 30 10.36 -4.31 -5.43
CA ALA A 30 10.21 -5.22 -4.30
C ALA A 30 10.75 -6.63 -4.61
N VAL A 31 10.47 -7.15 -5.81
CA VAL A 31 10.99 -8.44 -6.28
C VAL A 31 12.51 -8.40 -6.37
N TRP A 32 13.07 -7.32 -6.93
CA TRP A 32 14.50 -7.11 -6.96
C TRP A 32 15.09 -7.12 -5.54
N GLY A 33 14.53 -6.30 -4.64
CA GLY A 33 15.00 -6.20 -3.26
C GLY A 33 14.98 -7.53 -2.51
N ILE A 34 13.92 -8.33 -2.68
CA ILE A 34 13.81 -9.69 -2.12
C ILE A 34 14.85 -10.63 -2.73
N SER A 35 15.05 -10.58 -4.05
CA SER A 35 16.00 -11.47 -4.75
C SER A 35 17.45 -11.23 -4.36
N THR A 36 17.79 -10.00 -3.96
CA THR A 36 19.12 -9.62 -3.48
C THR A 36 19.28 -9.71 -1.97
N ALA A 37 18.21 -9.96 -1.22
CA ALA A 37 18.25 -10.06 0.22
C ALA A 37 18.81 -11.42 0.66
N GLU A 38 19.81 -11.41 1.54
CA GLU A 38 20.37 -12.64 2.12
C GLU A 38 19.34 -13.37 3.00
N THR A 39 18.50 -12.62 3.70
CA THR A 39 17.47 -13.15 4.59
C THR A 39 16.16 -12.41 4.42
N VAL A 40 15.07 -13.17 4.26
CA VAL A 40 13.70 -12.65 4.16
C VAL A 40 12.88 -13.21 5.31
N ALA A 41 12.33 -12.33 6.14
CA ALA A 41 11.44 -12.73 7.21
C ALA A 41 10.01 -12.88 6.67
N TRP A 42 9.68 -14.06 6.15
CA TRP A 42 8.39 -14.35 5.51
C TRP A 42 7.18 -14.02 6.38
N GLY A 43 7.27 -14.19 7.71
CA GLY A 43 6.20 -13.80 8.63
C GLY A 43 5.90 -12.30 8.59
N TRP A 44 6.94 -11.46 8.57
CA TRP A 44 6.82 -10.01 8.45
C TRP A 44 6.35 -9.58 7.06
N LEU A 45 6.80 -10.28 6.02
CA LEU A 45 6.31 -10.07 4.66
C LEU A 45 4.80 -10.33 4.57
N GLY A 46 4.33 -11.47 5.07
CA GLY A 46 2.90 -11.79 5.13
C GLY A 46 2.11 -10.77 5.96
N ALA A 47 2.63 -10.36 7.12
CA ALA A 47 2.02 -9.31 7.94
C ALA A 47 1.90 -7.98 7.17
N GLY A 48 2.93 -7.61 6.40
CA GLY A 48 2.91 -6.43 5.52
C GLY A 48 1.82 -6.52 4.47
N VAL A 49 1.71 -7.65 3.77
CA VAL A 49 0.66 -7.89 2.75
C VAL A 49 -0.71 -7.66 3.36
N VAL A 50 -1.01 -8.34 4.48
CA VAL A 50 -2.32 -8.27 5.13
C VAL A 50 -2.61 -6.86 5.64
N THR A 51 -1.65 -6.22 6.30
CA THR A 51 -1.83 -4.89 6.89
C THR A 51 -2.14 -3.86 5.81
N PHE A 52 -1.36 -3.84 4.72
CA PHE A 52 -1.56 -2.88 3.64
C PHE A 52 -2.79 -3.19 2.80
N ALA A 53 -3.08 -4.47 2.56
CA ALA A 53 -4.31 -4.86 1.86
C ALA A 53 -5.54 -4.47 2.67
N ILE A 54 -5.51 -4.55 4.01
CA ILE A 54 -6.61 -4.08 4.87
C ILE A 54 -6.67 -2.55 4.88
N ALA A 55 -5.51 -1.88 4.97
CA ALA A 55 -5.40 -0.43 5.05
C ALA A 55 -5.86 0.29 3.77
N ALA A 56 -5.38 -0.15 2.61
CA ALA A 56 -5.85 0.30 1.30
C ALA A 56 -7.27 -0.23 1.01
N GLY A 57 -7.56 -1.40 1.58
CA GLY A 57 -8.82 -2.11 1.55
C GLY A 57 -9.87 -1.59 2.53
N PRO A 58 -10.60 -2.49 3.22
CA PRO A 58 -11.75 -2.19 4.04
C PRO A 58 -11.59 -1.01 5.01
N LEU A 59 -10.39 -0.81 5.55
CA LEU A 59 -10.12 0.26 6.52
C LEU A 59 -10.27 1.66 5.90
N ALA A 60 -9.94 1.81 4.61
CA ALA A 60 -10.07 3.09 3.90
C ALA A 60 -11.50 3.61 3.84
N VAL A 61 -12.49 2.70 3.92
CA VAL A 61 -13.94 3.02 3.81
C VAL A 61 -14.62 3.13 5.18
N THR A 62 -13.83 2.99 6.25
CA THR A 62 -14.33 3.24 7.60
C THR A 62 -14.33 4.74 7.93
N ARG A 63 -15.17 5.14 8.89
CA ARG A 63 -15.15 6.52 9.45
C ARG A 63 -13.77 6.94 9.95
N LEU A 64 -12.93 5.99 10.37
CA LEU A 64 -11.56 6.26 10.78
C LEU A 64 -10.69 6.63 9.58
N GLY A 65 -10.79 5.86 8.48
CA GLY A 65 -10.15 6.16 7.21
C GLY A 65 -10.56 7.54 6.67
N ASP A 66 -11.85 7.85 6.70
CA ASP A 66 -12.37 9.17 6.30
C ASP A 66 -11.80 10.29 7.15
N ARG A 67 -11.75 10.12 8.48
CA ARG A 67 -11.22 11.13 9.40
C ARG A 67 -9.73 11.37 9.18
N VAL A 68 -8.95 10.31 9.05
CA VAL A 68 -7.50 10.40 8.76
C VAL A 68 -7.28 11.04 7.40
N GLY A 69 -8.03 10.61 6.39
CA GLY A 69 -7.98 11.16 5.04
C GLY A 69 -8.37 12.64 5.00
N ALA A 70 -9.39 13.06 5.74
CA ALA A 70 -9.83 14.45 5.84
C ALA A 70 -8.81 15.32 6.58
N TRP A 71 -8.24 14.83 7.69
CA TRP A 71 -7.16 15.51 8.40
C TRP A 71 -5.93 15.69 7.52
N PHE A 72 -5.46 14.61 6.88
CA PHE A 72 -4.32 14.64 5.98
C PHE A 72 -4.60 15.52 4.76
N ARG A 73 -5.86 15.57 4.30
CA ARG A 73 -6.25 16.49 3.24
C ARG A 73 -6.24 17.95 3.70
N GLY A 74 -6.65 18.21 4.93
CA GLY A 74 -6.80 19.54 5.54
C GLY A 74 -5.49 20.25 5.90
N ILE A 75 -4.41 19.52 6.17
CA ILE A 75 -3.08 20.13 6.46
C ILE A 75 -2.40 20.76 5.23
N GLY A 76 -3.00 20.65 4.04
CA GLY A 76 -2.46 21.20 2.80
C GLY A 76 -1.22 20.45 2.27
N TYR A 77 -0.75 20.81 1.07
CA TYR A 77 0.36 20.11 0.42
C TYR A 77 1.66 20.15 1.26
N ALA A 78 2.01 21.32 1.81
CA ALA A 78 3.20 21.48 2.63
C ALA A 78 3.14 20.61 3.91
N GLY A 79 1.99 20.58 4.59
CA GLY A 79 1.78 19.74 5.77
C GLY A 79 1.94 18.25 5.44
N ARG A 80 1.37 17.79 4.32
CA ARG A 80 1.51 16.39 3.87
C ARG A 80 2.97 16.02 3.62
N THR A 81 3.71 16.88 2.93
CA THR A 81 5.13 16.67 2.69
C THR A 81 5.90 16.56 4.00
N VAL A 82 5.65 17.45 4.96
CA VAL A 82 6.30 17.40 6.28
C VAL A 82 5.98 16.09 7.01
N VAL A 83 4.72 15.66 7.03
CA VAL A 83 4.31 14.41 7.69
C VAL A 83 4.99 13.20 7.04
N ILE A 84 5.05 13.14 5.70
CA ILE A 84 5.72 12.06 4.97
C ILE A 84 7.23 12.05 5.28
N VAL A 85 7.87 13.22 5.26
CA VAL A 85 9.30 13.34 5.57
C VAL A 85 9.59 12.93 7.01
N LEU A 86 8.81 13.39 7.98
CA LEU A 86 8.96 13.01 9.38
C LEU A 86 8.77 11.51 9.59
N PHE A 87 7.79 10.91 8.93
CA PHE A 87 7.59 9.46 8.96
C PHE A 87 8.80 8.72 8.39
N ALA A 88 9.29 9.13 7.22
CA ALA A 88 10.46 8.53 6.58
C ALA A 88 11.71 8.65 7.46
N VAL A 89 11.98 9.82 8.04
CA VAL A 89 13.12 10.05 8.94
C VAL A 89 13.00 9.20 10.20
N THR A 90 11.81 9.08 10.77
CA THR A 90 11.57 8.26 11.97
C THR A 90 11.85 6.79 11.68
N VAL A 91 11.31 6.27 10.58
CA VAL A 91 11.56 4.89 10.13
C VAL A 91 13.04 4.66 9.87
N TRP A 92 13.68 5.57 9.12
CA TRP A 92 15.12 5.50 8.83
C TRP A 92 15.97 5.48 10.10
N THR A 93 15.66 6.36 11.05
CA THR A 93 16.37 6.44 12.33
C THR A 93 16.17 5.17 13.15
N ALA A 94 14.94 4.64 13.19
CA ALA A 94 14.65 3.38 13.88
C ALA A 94 15.44 2.21 13.27
N MET A 95 15.53 2.12 11.94
CA MET A 95 16.36 1.11 11.27
C MET A 95 17.84 1.29 11.57
N SER A 96 18.34 2.52 11.56
CA SER A 96 19.77 2.83 11.77
C SER A 96 20.22 2.58 13.22
N LEU A 97 19.32 2.72 14.18
CA LEU A 97 19.62 2.51 15.60
C LEU A 97 19.39 1.06 16.05
N LEU A 98 18.55 0.31 15.32
CA LEU A 98 18.13 -1.03 15.69
C LEU A 98 18.40 -1.99 14.53
N ASP A 99 19.65 -2.42 14.40
CA ASP A 99 20.09 -3.34 13.33
C ASP A 99 19.25 -4.63 13.26
N SER A 100 18.71 -5.09 14.40
CA SER A 100 17.83 -6.26 14.48
C SER A 100 16.47 -6.08 13.80
N LEU A 101 16.04 -4.83 13.57
CA LEU A 101 14.77 -4.50 12.93
C LEU A 101 14.87 -4.35 11.42
N THR A 102 16.08 -4.23 10.85
CA THR A 102 16.26 -4.02 9.41
C THR A 102 15.63 -5.12 8.56
N VAL A 103 15.84 -6.39 8.92
CA VAL A 103 15.28 -7.55 8.20
C VAL A 103 13.75 -7.64 8.37
N PRO A 104 13.17 -7.58 9.58
CA PRO A 104 11.72 -7.47 9.78
C PRO A 104 11.07 -6.33 9.02
N LEU A 105 11.62 -5.12 9.11
CA LEU A 105 10.99 -3.90 8.60
C LEU A 105 11.04 -3.84 7.07
N SER A 106 12.16 -4.23 6.46
CA SER A 106 12.26 -4.35 5.00
C SER A 106 11.32 -5.43 4.46
N SER A 107 11.27 -6.61 5.11
CA SER A 107 10.34 -7.68 4.73
C SER A 107 8.88 -7.22 4.82
N PHE A 108 8.52 -6.51 5.89
CA PHE A 108 7.19 -5.91 6.07
C PHE A 108 6.88 -4.87 4.99
N ALA A 109 7.83 -4.00 4.65
CA ALA A 109 7.66 -3.00 3.59
C ALA A 109 7.44 -3.64 2.21
N TYR A 110 8.23 -4.64 1.84
CA TYR A 110 8.00 -5.39 0.60
C TYR A 110 6.65 -6.08 0.59
N GLY A 111 6.27 -6.69 1.71
CA GLY A 111 4.93 -7.24 1.91
C GLY A 111 3.84 -6.21 1.66
N GLY A 112 4.02 -5.00 2.19
CA GLY A 112 3.09 -3.88 1.97
C GLY A 112 2.90 -3.51 0.51
N VAL A 113 4.00 -3.47 -0.27
CA VAL A 113 3.96 -3.23 -1.72
C VAL A 113 3.12 -4.30 -2.42
N PHE A 114 3.30 -5.59 -2.09
CA PHE A 114 2.47 -6.66 -2.64
C PHE A 114 1.00 -6.55 -2.21
N GLY A 115 0.73 -6.14 -0.97
CA GLY A 115 -0.64 -5.90 -0.49
C GLY A 115 -1.36 -4.83 -1.31
N ILE A 116 -0.68 -3.70 -1.59
CA ILE A 116 -1.21 -2.65 -2.46
C ILE A 116 -1.38 -3.17 -3.90
N ALA A 117 -0.40 -3.91 -4.42
CA ALA A 117 -0.49 -4.48 -5.76
C ALA A 117 -1.69 -5.41 -5.94
N ILE A 118 -2.00 -6.24 -4.94
CA ILE A 118 -3.19 -7.11 -4.94
C ILE A 118 -4.45 -6.26 -5.03
N VAL A 119 -4.54 -5.20 -4.23
CA VAL A 119 -5.68 -4.27 -4.25
C VAL A 119 -5.86 -3.66 -5.64
N VAL A 120 -4.80 -3.11 -6.24
CA VAL A 120 -4.84 -2.53 -7.59
C VAL A 120 -5.20 -3.58 -8.64
N ALA A 121 -4.69 -4.81 -8.53
CA ALA A 121 -4.99 -5.90 -9.47
C ALA A 121 -6.46 -6.33 -9.37
N VAL A 122 -7.03 -6.38 -8.16
CA VAL A 122 -8.46 -6.68 -7.94
C VAL A 122 -9.33 -5.59 -8.56
N GLU A 123 -8.98 -4.33 -8.37
CA GLU A 123 -9.69 -3.19 -8.96
C GLU A 123 -9.61 -3.19 -10.50
N LEU A 124 -8.42 -3.44 -11.05
CA LEU A 124 -8.21 -3.57 -12.48
C LEU A 124 -9.04 -4.73 -13.05
N GLY A 125 -9.02 -5.89 -12.41
CA GLY A 125 -9.81 -7.05 -12.82
C GLY A 125 -11.31 -6.74 -12.85
N ARG A 126 -11.82 -6.01 -11.86
CA ARG A 126 -13.22 -5.55 -11.83
C ARG A 126 -13.51 -4.58 -12.98
N ALA A 127 -12.65 -3.58 -13.21
CA ALA A 127 -12.85 -2.60 -14.27
C ALA A 127 -12.82 -3.24 -15.69
N LEU A 128 -12.00 -4.27 -15.89
CA LEU A 128 -11.98 -5.03 -17.14
C LEU A 128 -13.26 -5.85 -17.34
N THR A 129 -13.85 -6.39 -16.27
CA THR A 129 -15.14 -7.10 -16.36
C THR A 129 -16.33 -6.18 -16.61
N THR A 130 -16.27 -4.91 -16.21
CA THR A 130 -17.37 -3.95 -16.42
C THR A 130 -17.21 -3.09 -17.69
N GLN A 131 -16.10 -3.22 -18.42
CA GLN A 131 -15.80 -2.45 -19.65
C GLN A 131 -15.71 -0.92 -19.43
N ASP A 132 -15.51 -0.47 -18.18
CA ASP A 132 -15.42 0.95 -17.82
C ASP A 132 -14.00 1.53 -17.93
N TRP A 133 -13.06 0.82 -18.57
CA TRP A 133 -11.67 1.24 -18.58
C TRP A 133 -11.47 2.55 -19.36
N PRO A 134 -10.94 3.62 -18.72
CA PRO A 134 -10.72 4.89 -19.40
C PRO A 134 -9.63 4.70 -20.47
N ARG A 135 -9.99 5.04 -21.73
CA ARG A 135 -9.05 5.04 -22.86
C ARG A 135 -7.93 6.04 -22.64
#